data_AF-A0A511TEP5-F1
#
_entry.id   AF-A0A511TEP5-F1
#
_cell.length_a   1.000
_cell.length_b   1.000
_cell.length_c   1.000
_cell.angle_alpha   90.00
_cell.angle_beta   90.00
_cell.angle_gamma   90.00
#
_symmetry.space_group_name_H-M   'P 1'
#
loop_
_entity.id
_entity.type
_entity.pdbx_description
1 polymer ?
#
loop_
_entity_poly.entity_id
_entity_poly.type
_entity_poly.pdbx_seq_one_letter_code
_entity_poly.pdbx_strand_id
1 'polypeptide(L)'
;MPMKAPDSGRAIGAEFLGSGAVEESLYEADGPVLFTTISKAGQQLLAYVADESVDGTWLILSACTPRVVDELKRGQIAVRDALTSSWMWLAFKGVDGSLTRAWSILPDEVPDGHLPAPGTPLLPEHEPVITARAKGESIVAGATPASVVAFVADSTRKAIKILLEWVLERPNEGRPPDELRTLYDLPVQRFAFNSFEVAFGSPSGTFDSEELRRAANLLQKGLAWASDDNEHPLSAVSDDERSAILHAALQLTPPSSGPICEVEISGTWMSGGPELLTRVARRRIRSELRRLQSEHVVRLVGRIGEVDRDNFTFILRGTDEGTQYRGVFEEEMLDDVVDYFAEDRRVAVVGVHRAGRLYVAVISADAKAEGE
;
A
#
# COMPACT_ATOMS: atom_id res chain seq x y z
N MET A 1 -28.12 11.93 18.12
CA MET A 1 -29.41 12.65 18.06
C MET A 1 -30.45 11.63 17.61
N PRO A 2 -31.70 11.62 18.07
CA PRO A 2 -32.69 10.67 17.54
C PRO A 2 -33.10 11.08 16.12
N MET A 3 -33.42 10.10 15.29
CA MET A 3 -33.95 10.36 13.96
C MET A 3 -35.34 10.99 14.08
N LYS A 4 -35.57 12.05 13.30
CA LYS A 4 -36.83 12.79 13.27
C LYS A 4 -37.25 13.07 11.84
N ALA A 5 -38.53 13.42 11.66
CA ALA A 5 -39.01 13.93 10.38
C ALA A 5 -38.19 15.17 9.96
N PRO A 6 -37.81 15.29 8.68
CA PRO A 6 -37.03 16.42 8.19
C PRO A 6 -37.86 17.70 8.27
N ASP A 7 -37.22 18.81 8.63
CA ASP A 7 -37.88 20.12 8.74
C ASP A 7 -38.18 20.73 7.35
N SER A 8 -37.45 20.32 6.29
CA SER A 8 -37.53 20.83 4.91
C SER A 8 -37.99 19.80 3.86
N GLY A 9 -38.07 18.51 4.22
CA GLY A 9 -38.31 17.42 3.26
C GLY A 9 -39.75 17.39 2.74
N ARG A 10 -39.92 17.13 1.44
CA ARG A 10 -41.26 17.01 0.83
C ARG A 10 -41.91 15.71 1.29
N ALA A 11 -42.96 15.79 2.09
CA ALA A 11 -43.78 14.64 2.46
C ALA A 11 -44.41 13.98 1.22
N ILE A 12 -44.41 12.65 1.18
CA ILE A 12 -45.01 11.83 0.13
C ILE A 12 -45.93 10.78 0.76
N GLY A 13 -46.84 10.22 -0.04
CA GLY A 13 -47.65 9.08 0.39
C GLY A 13 -46.77 7.85 0.61
N ALA A 14 -46.76 7.31 1.84
CA ALA A 14 -45.96 6.14 2.20
C ALA A 14 -46.33 4.90 1.36
N GLU A 15 -47.57 4.83 0.87
CA GLU A 15 -48.05 3.78 -0.03
C GLU A 15 -47.27 3.69 -1.34
N PHE A 16 -46.59 4.76 -1.77
CA PHE A 16 -45.72 4.73 -2.94
C PHE A 16 -44.54 3.76 -2.76
N LEU A 17 -43.98 3.70 -1.56
CA LEU A 17 -42.81 2.89 -1.22
C LEU A 17 -43.15 1.40 -0.99
N GLY A 18 -44.42 1.02 -1.13
CA GLY A 18 -44.88 -0.35 -0.92
C GLY A 18 -45.06 -0.69 0.55
N SER A 19 -44.90 -1.97 0.91
CA SER A 19 -45.08 -2.44 2.28
C SER A 19 -43.87 -2.24 3.18
N GLY A 20 -42.67 -2.02 2.61
CA GLY A 20 -41.42 -2.07 3.36
C GLY A 20 -41.12 -3.47 3.92
N ALA A 21 -41.72 -4.52 3.35
CA ALA A 21 -41.39 -5.90 3.65
C ALA A 21 -40.01 -6.25 3.09
N VAL A 22 -39.28 -7.10 3.81
CA VAL A 22 -37.97 -7.58 3.39
C VAL A 22 -38.16 -8.56 2.24
N GLU A 23 -37.62 -8.23 1.08
CA GLU A 23 -37.56 -9.12 -0.09
C GLU A 23 -36.30 -9.97 -0.03
N GLU A 24 -35.15 -9.31 0.17
CA GLU A 24 -33.85 -9.96 0.36
C GLU A 24 -33.06 -9.21 1.43
N SER A 25 -32.60 -9.93 2.44
CA SER A 25 -31.70 -9.41 3.47
C SER A 25 -30.27 -9.40 2.95
N LEU A 26 -29.62 -8.24 2.94
CA LEU A 26 -28.23 -8.07 2.49
C LEU A 26 -27.25 -8.06 3.66
N TYR A 27 -27.70 -7.58 4.83
CA TYR A 27 -26.93 -7.58 6.07
C TYR A 27 -27.88 -7.64 7.28
N GLU A 28 -27.53 -8.48 8.26
CA GLU A 28 -28.31 -8.70 9.48
C GLU A 28 -27.47 -8.48 10.74
N ALA A 29 -28.04 -7.78 11.71
CA ALA A 29 -27.55 -7.68 13.08
C ALA A 29 -28.76 -7.52 14.00
N ASP A 30 -29.11 -8.58 14.76
CA ASP A 30 -30.35 -8.69 15.55
C ASP A 30 -31.67 -8.54 14.74
N GLY A 31 -31.55 -8.38 13.43
CA GLY A 31 -32.60 -8.23 12.44
C GLY A 31 -32.02 -7.68 11.12
N PRO A 32 -32.84 -7.55 10.06
CA PRO A 32 -32.40 -6.97 8.79
C PRO A 32 -32.04 -5.49 8.92
N VAL A 33 -30.76 -5.16 8.76
CA VAL A 33 -30.26 -3.77 8.83
C VAL A 33 -30.16 -3.15 7.44
N LEU A 34 -29.71 -3.92 6.45
CA LEU A 34 -29.71 -3.52 5.04
C LEU A 34 -30.40 -4.61 4.24
N PHE A 35 -31.40 -4.24 3.46
CA PHE A 35 -32.21 -5.19 2.71
C PHE A 35 -32.80 -4.55 1.46
N THR A 36 -33.32 -5.37 0.55
CA THR A 36 -34.12 -4.89 -0.57
C THR A 36 -35.60 -5.05 -0.29
N THR A 37 -36.40 -4.15 -0.86
CA THR A 37 -37.86 -4.18 -0.82
C THR A 37 -38.42 -3.77 -2.17
N ILE A 38 -39.72 -3.95 -2.36
CA ILE A 38 -40.41 -3.64 -3.61
C ILE A 38 -41.41 -2.50 -3.37
N SER A 39 -41.25 -1.43 -4.14
CA SER A 39 -42.21 -0.32 -4.17
C SER A 39 -43.56 -0.78 -4.71
N LYS A 40 -44.61 0.03 -4.52
CA LYS A 40 -45.93 -0.27 -5.08
C LYS A 40 -45.94 -0.36 -6.62
N ALA A 41 -44.97 0.28 -7.28
CA ALA A 41 -44.80 0.24 -8.73
C ALA A 41 -43.98 -0.98 -9.21
N GLY A 42 -43.55 -1.88 -8.31
CA GLY A 42 -42.73 -3.04 -8.67
C GLY A 42 -41.24 -2.72 -8.84
N GLN A 43 -40.80 -1.51 -8.48
CA GLN A 43 -39.39 -1.14 -8.51
C GLN A 43 -38.68 -1.60 -7.24
N GLN A 44 -37.46 -2.14 -7.40
CA GLN A 44 -36.60 -2.53 -6.28
C GLN A 44 -36.04 -1.30 -5.58
N LEU A 45 -36.12 -1.30 -4.26
CA LEU A 45 -35.58 -0.28 -3.38
C LEU A 45 -34.55 -0.92 -2.46
N LEU A 46 -33.46 -0.21 -2.18
CA LEU A 46 -32.52 -0.53 -1.12
C LEU A 46 -32.98 0.18 0.15
N ALA A 47 -33.15 -0.55 1.24
CA ALA A 47 -33.60 -0.05 2.53
C ALA A 47 -32.52 -0.26 3.59
N TYR A 48 -32.27 0.77 4.40
CA TYR A 48 -31.33 0.78 5.50
C TYR A 48 -32.04 1.22 6.79
N VAL A 49 -31.85 0.48 7.87
CA VAL A 49 -32.32 0.84 9.22
C VAL A 49 -31.43 1.94 9.76
N ALA A 50 -31.98 3.16 9.81
CA ALA A 50 -31.25 4.36 10.24
C ALA A 50 -31.40 4.65 11.74
N ASP A 51 -32.52 4.25 12.34
CA ASP A 51 -32.78 4.37 13.77
C ASP A 51 -33.94 3.47 14.20
N GLU A 52 -33.92 3.00 15.44
CA GLU A 52 -34.97 2.16 16.02
C GLU A 52 -35.46 2.75 17.34
N SER A 53 -36.77 2.73 17.54
CA SER A 53 -37.43 3.27 18.73
C SER A 53 -38.60 2.38 19.16
N VAL A 54 -39.14 2.63 20.35
CA VAL A 54 -40.33 1.93 20.85
C VAL A 54 -41.57 2.15 19.97
N ASP A 55 -41.61 3.24 19.23
CA ASP A 55 -42.74 3.61 18.36
C ASP A 55 -42.64 2.99 16.96
N GLY A 56 -41.47 2.45 16.61
CA GLY A 56 -41.18 1.91 15.29
C GLY A 56 -39.76 2.21 14.79
N THR A 57 -39.54 1.97 13.50
CA THR A 57 -38.22 1.98 12.86
C THR A 57 -38.16 3.06 11.78
N TRP A 58 -37.08 3.83 11.76
CA TRP A 58 -36.76 4.76 10.68
C TRP A 58 -35.93 4.07 9.60
N LEU A 59 -36.42 4.13 8.37
CA LEU A 59 -35.78 3.54 7.21
C LEU A 59 -35.34 4.64 6.25
N ILE A 60 -34.10 4.53 5.78
CA ILE A 60 -33.65 5.25 4.58
C ILE A 60 -33.82 4.30 3.40
N LEU A 61 -34.59 4.73 2.41
CA LEU A 61 -34.81 3.98 1.17
C LEU A 61 -34.19 4.72 0.00
N SER A 62 -33.65 3.98 -0.96
CA SER A 62 -33.13 4.54 -2.20
C SER A 62 -33.51 3.65 -3.39
N ALA A 63 -33.75 4.26 -4.54
CA ALA A 63 -34.01 3.50 -5.75
C ALA A 63 -32.72 2.76 -6.16
N CYS A 64 -32.81 1.45 -6.33
CA CYS A 64 -31.67 0.63 -6.72
C CYS A 64 -31.98 -0.23 -7.93
N THR A 65 -30.93 -0.73 -8.57
CA THR A 65 -31.04 -1.73 -9.64
C THR A 65 -30.42 -3.03 -9.16
N PRO A 66 -30.76 -4.19 -9.76
CA PRO A 66 -30.11 -5.45 -9.45
C PRO A 66 -28.58 -5.38 -9.53
N ARG A 67 -28.06 -4.56 -10.45
CA ARG A 67 -26.63 -4.29 -10.58
C ARG A 67 -26.01 -3.68 -9.32
N VAL A 68 -26.68 -2.70 -8.70
CA VAL A 68 -26.18 -2.07 -7.45
C VAL A 68 -26.15 -3.09 -6.31
N VAL A 69 -27.15 -3.97 -6.24
CA VAL A 69 -27.21 -5.05 -5.26
C VAL A 69 -26.07 -6.04 -5.47
N ASP A 70 -25.80 -6.43 -6.72
CA ASP A 70 -24.67 -7.31 -7.06
C ASP A 70 -23.31 -6.66 -6.76
N GLU A 71 -23.15 -5.37 -7.05
CA GLU A 71 -21.93 -4.61 -6.72
C GLU A 71 -21.72 -4.53 -5.19
N LEU A 72 -22.78 -4.37 -4.39
CA LEU A 72 -22.71 -4.42 -2.91
C LEU A 72 -22.28 -5.80 -2.40
N LYS A 73 -22.90 -6.86 -2.91
CA LYS A 73 -22.59 -8.26 -2.55
C LYS A 73 -21.17 -8.68 -2.92
N ARG A 74 -20.55 -8.00 -3.88
CA ARG A 74 -19.15 -8.21 -4.30
C ARG A 74 -18.18 -7.24 -3.65
N GLY A 75 -18.65 -6.33 -2.78
CA GLY A 75 -17.82 -5.31 -2.15
C GLY A 75 -17.30 -4.22 -3.08
N GLN A 76 -17.88 -4.04 -4.27
CA GLN A 76 -17.41 -3.09 -5.30
C GLN A 76 -17.91 -1.65 -5.08
N ILE A 77 -18.98 -1.49 -4.30
CA ILE A 77 -19.54 -0.18 -3.91
C ILE A 77 -19.77 -0.18 -2.39
N ALA A 78 -19.54 0.97 -1.75
CA ALA A 78 -19.84 1.13 -0.33
C ALA A 78 -21.34 1.31 -0.09
N VAL A 79 -21.82 0.93 1.10
CA VAL A 79 -23.24 0.99 1.46
C VAL A 79 -23.79 2.42 1.36
N ARG A 80 -23.03 3.41 1.86
CA ARG A 80 -23.42 4.82 1.77
C ARG A 80 -23.54 5.29 0.32
N ASP A 81 -22.61 4.90 -0.54
CA ASP A 81 -22.60 5.31 -1.95
C ASP A 81 -23.78 4.69 -2.69
N ALA A 82 -24.10 3.42 -2.42
CA ALA A 82 -25.28 2.77 -2.98
C ALA A 82 -26.58 3.49 -2.57
N LEU A 83 -26.73 3.86 -1.29
CA LEU A 83 -27.90 4.59 -0.80
C LEU A 83 -28.01 6.00 -1.40
N THR A 84 -26.90 6.70 -1.59
CA THR A 84 -26.87 8.12 -2.00
C THR A 84 -26.71 8.32 -3.50
N SER A 85 -26.57 7.25 -4.29
CA SER A 85 -26.39 7.29 -5.75
C SER A 85 -27.66 7.69 -6.54
N SER A 86 -28.82 7.73 -5.88
CA SER A 86 -30.12 7.92 -6.50
C SER A 86 -31.07 8.70 -5.58
N TRP A 87 -32.34 8.83 -5.98
CA TRP A 87 -33.38 9.43 -5.14
C TRP A 87 -33.53 8.68 -3.83
N MET A 88 -33.58 9.44 -2.74
CA MET A 88 -33.69 8.93 -1.38
C MET A 88 -35.02 9.31 -0.74
N TRP A 89 -35.48 8.43 0.14
CA TRP A 89 -36.64 8.65 0.98
C TRP A 89 -36.33 8.27 2.42
N LEU A 90 -36.87 9.05 3.35
CA LEU A 90 -36.99 8.65 4.74
C LEU A 90 -38.39 8.12 4.95
N ALA A 91 -38.53 6.95 5.56
CA ALA A 91 -39.83 6.39 5.91
C ALA A 91 -39.86 5.95 7.37
N PHE A 92 -41.03 6.04 7.98
CA PHE A 92 -41.29 5.51 9.31
C PHE A 92 -42.14 4.25 9.21
N LYS A 93 -41.60 3.14 9.69
CA LYS A 93 -42.27 1.85 9.78
C LYS A 93 -42.83 1.68 11.19
N GLY A 94 -44.15 1.60 11.31
CA GLY A 94 -44.82 1.40 12.59
C GLY A 94 -44.56 0.01 13.18
N VAL A 95 -44.93 -0.17 14.45
CA VAL A 95 -44.82 -1.46 15.17
C VAL A 95 -45.63 -2.59 14.48
N ASP A 96 -46.67 -2.23 13.74
CA ASP A 96 -47.47 -3.15 12.92
C ASP A 96 -46.75 -3.62 11.64
N GLY A 97 -45.55 -3.11 11.38
CA GLY A 97 -44.74 -3.41 10.21
C GLY A 97 -45.12 -2.64 8.95
N SER A 98 -46.07 -1.70 9.02
CA SER A 98 -46.49 -0.91 7.86
C SER A 98 -45.72 0.41 7.76
N LEU A 99 -45.46 0.89 6.52
CA LEU A 99 -44.93 2.23 6.29
C LEU A 99 -46.06 3.25 6.47
N THR A 100 -45.93 4.14 7.46
CA THR A 100 -46.99 5.07 7.84
C THR A 100 -46.72 6.51 7.39
N ARG A 101 -45.44 6.89 7.26
CA ARG A 101 -45.02 8.24 6.88
C ARG A 101 -43.79 8.17 6.01
N ALA A 102 -43.67 9.04 5.02
CA ALA A 102 -42.52 9.11 4.14
C ALA A 102 -42.23 10.53 3.64
N TRP A 103 -40.95 10.81 3.40
CA TRP A 103 -40.44 12.09 2.91
C TRP A 103 -39.39 11.84 1.83
N SER A 104 -39.41 12.62 0.76
CA SER A 104 -38.26 12.72 -0.14
C SER A 104 -37.18 13.54 0.55
N ILE A 105 -35.95 13.03 0.55
CA ILE A 105 -34.81 13.66 1.25
C ILE A 105 -33.56 13.69 0.37
N LEU A 106 -32.64 14.59 0.70
CA LEU A 106 -31.26 14.59 0.21
C LEU A 106 -30.29 14.05 1.28
N PRO A 107 -29.07 13.61 0.90
CA PRO A 107 -28.09 13.09 1.86
C PRO A 107 -27.73 14.06 3.00
N ASP A 108 -27.72 15.36 2.73
CA ASP A 108 -27.40 16.44 3.67
C ASP A 108 -28.55 16.80 4.61
N GLU A 109 -29.77 16.32 4.34
CA GLU A 109 -30.93 16.46 5.23
C GLU A 109 -31.01 15.34 6.28
N VAL A 110 -30.17 14.30 6.17
CA VAL A 110 -30.09 13.23 7.16
C VAL A 110 -29.17 13.67 8.31
N PRO A 111 -29.61 13.64 9.57
CA PRO A 111 -28.76 14.00 10.70
C PRO A 111 -27.50 13.12 10.80
N ASP A 112 -26.40 13.72 11.26
CA ASP A 112 -25.12 13.04 11.40
C ASP A 112 -25.23 11.78 12.26
N GLY A 113 -24.61 10.70 11.78
CA GLY A 113 -24.60 9.39 12.45
C GLY A 113 -25.72 8.43 12.03
N HIS A 114 -26.70 8.87 11.22
CA HIS A 114 -27.78 8.00 10.72
C HIS A 114 -27.59 7.48 9.30
N LEU A 115 -26.54 7.93 8.60
CA LEU A 115 -26.04 7.28 7.40
C LEU A 115 -24.79 6.47 7.73
N PRO A 116 -24.54 5.35 7.03
CA PRO A 116 -23.27 4.66 7.14
C PRO A 116 -22.10 5.62 6.89
N ALA A 117 -20.96 5.36 7.53
CA ALA A 117 -19.77 6.14 7.28
C ALA A 117 -19.34 6.05 5.80
N PRO A 118 -18.72 7.09 5.23
CA PRO A 118 -18.21 7.01 3.87
C PRO A 118 -17.24 5.83 3.71
N GLY A 119 -17.44 5.03 2.65
CA GLY A 119 -16.61 3.87 2.38
C GLY A 119 -16.93 2.60 3.18
N THR A 120 -17.95 2.59 4.04
CA THR A 120 -18.38 1.39 4.78
C THR A 120 -18.75 0.25 3.82
N PRO A 121 -18.08 -0.91 3.89
CA PRO A 121 -18.41 -2.07 3.07
C PRO A 121 -19.69 -2.77 3.55
N LEU A 122 -20.26 -3.65 2.73
CA LEU A 122 -21.41 -4.48 3.13
C LEU A 122 -21.05 -5.52 4.20
N LEU A 123 -19.92 -6.21 4.03
CA LEU A 123 -19.42 -7.26 4.91
C LEU A 123 -17.96 -6.98 5.29
N PRO A 124 -17.48 -7.48 6.44
CA PRO A 124 -16.07 -7.31 6.85
C PRO A 124 -15.08 -7.85 5.80
N GLU A 125 -15.39 -8.95 5.13
CA GLU A 125 -14.55 -9.54 4.06
C GLU A 125 -14.44 -8.66 2.80
N HIS A 126 -15.30 -7.65 2.66
CA HIS A 126 -15.22 -6.66 1.60
C HIS A 126 -14.32 -5.47 1.97
N GLU A 127 -13.66 -5.47 3.13
CA GLU A 127 -12.68 -4.43 3.45
C GLU A 127 -11.47 -4.48 2.50
N PRO A 128 -11.05 -3.35 1.93
CA PRO A 128 -9.86 -3.30 1.08
C PRO A 128 -8.62 -3.76 1.83
N VAL A 129 -7.79 -4.59 1.19
CA VAL A 129 -6.52 -5.05 1.76
C VAL A 129 -5.51 -3.91 1.80
N ILE A 130 -5.52 -3.06 0.77
CA ILE A 130 -4.74 -1.83 0.69
C ILE A 130 -5.50 -0.76 -0.11
N THR A 131 -5.42 0.48 0.34
CA THR A 131 -5.97 1.66 -0.31
C THR A 131 -4.84 2.65 -0.51
N ALA A 132 -4.69 3.15 -1.73
CA ALA A 132 -3.73 4.18 -2.07
C ALA A 132 -4.47 5.43 -2.56
N ARG A 133 -4.30 6.55 -1.85
CA ARG A 133 -4.98 7.82 -2.13
C ARG A 133 -3.97 8.92 -2.42
N ALA A 134 -3.96 9.43 -3.65
CA ALA A 134 -3.14 10.57 -4.04
C ALA A 134 -3.88 11.89 -3.80
N LYS A 135 -3.22 12.84 -3.12
CA LYS A 135 -3.75 14.17 -2.82
C LYS A 135 -2.86 15.28 -3.42
N GLY A 136 -3.52 16.33 -3.91
CA GLY A 136 -2.90 17.50 -4.53
C GLY A 136 -3.95 18.45 -5.09
N GLU A 137 -3.63 19.75 -5.16
CA GLU A 137 -4.58 20.82 -5.55
C GLU A 137 -5.22 20.59 -6.93
N SER A 138 -4.49 19.97 -7.85
CA SER A 138 -4.97 19.66 -9.22
C SER A 138 -5.66 18.30 -9.34
N ILE A 139 -5.85 17.57 -8.23
CA ILE A 139 -6.50 16.25 -8.22
C ILE A 139 -7.97 16.47 -7.87
N VAL A 140 -8.74 16.92 -8.85
CA VAL A 140 -10.17 17.18 -8.73
C VAL A 140 -10.97 16.39 -9.76
N ALA A 141 -12.22 16.06 -9.43
CA ALA A 141 -13.10 15.31 -10.32
C ALA A 141 -13.20 15.99 -11.70
N GLY A 142 -13.05 15.21 -12.77
CA GLY A 142 -13.08 15.71 -14.15
C GLY A 142 -11.80 16.38 -14.66
N ALA A 143 -10.80 16.63 -13.80
CA ALA A 143 -9.52 17.23 -14.20
C ALA A 143 -8.27 16.48 -13.69
N THR A 144 -8.43 15.30 -13.08
CA THR A 144 -7.32 14.47 -12.62
C THR A 144 -6.38 14.10 -13.78
N PRO A 145 -5.07 14.44 -13.69
CA PRO A 145 -4.10 14.04 -14.72
C PRO A 145 -3.93 12.52 -14.83
N ALA A 146 -3.76 12.00 -16.04
CA ALA A 146 -3.56 10.56 -16.27
C ALA A 146 -2.33 9.99 -15.56
N SER A 147 -1.30 10.81 -15.33
CA SER A 147 -0.11 10.43 -14.56
C SER A 147 -0.43 10.09 -13.10
N VAL A 148 -1.47 10.70 -12.52
CA VAL A 148 -1.94 10.36 -11.16
C VAL A 148 -2.57 8.98 -11.15
N VAL A 149 -3.40 8.68 -12.14
CA VAL A 149 -4.04 7.37 -12.30
C VAL A 149 -2.98 6.27 -12.45
N ALA A 150 -2.04 6.47 -13.37
CA ALA A 150 -0.95 5.54 -13.61
C ALA A 150 -0.09 5.32 -12.37
N PHE A 151 0.23 6.39 -11.64
CA PHE A 151 1.00 6.30 -10.40
C PHE A 151 0.30 5.44 -9.35
N VAL A 152 -0.95 5.76 -9.01
CA VAL A 152 -1.64 5.04 -7.91
C VAL A 152 -1.87 3.56 -8.26
N ALA A 153 -2.20 3.26 -9.52
CA ALA A 153 -2.39 1.87 -9.97
C ALA A 153 -1.07 1.07 -10.02
N ASP A 154 0.01 1.64 -10.57
CA ASP A 154 1.25 0.89 -10.83
C ASP A 154 2.20 0.87 -9.63
N SER A 155 2.26 1.94 -8.83
CA SER A 155 3.16 2.03 -7.67
C SER A 155 2.83 0.99 -6.60
N THR A 156 1.54 0.78 -6.32
CA THR A 156 1.08 -0.21 -5.33
C THR A 156 1.48 -1.63 -5.74
N ARG A 157 1.18 -1.99 -6.99
CA ARG A 157 1.57 -3.28 -7.58
C ARG A 157 3.09 -3.51 -7.51
N LYS A 158 3.89 -2.49 -7.86
CA LYS A 158 5.36 -2.56 -7.81
C LYS A 158 5.89 -2.71 -6.38
N ALA A 159 5.33 -1.99 -5.41
CA ALA A 159 5.75 -2.09 -4.02
C ALA A 159 5.56 -3.50 -3.46
N ILE A 160 4.38 -4.09 -3.67
CA ILE A 160 4.07 -5.45 -3.21
C ILE A 160 4.97 -6.47 -3.90
N LYS A 161 5.17 -6.33 -5.21
CA LYS A 161 6.06 -7.21 -5.99
C LYS A 161 7.47 -7.27 -5.41
N ILE A 162 8.09 -6.12 -5.13
CA ILE A 162 9.46 -6.04 -4.58
C ILE A 162 9.56 -6.83 -3.26
N LEU A 163 8.57 -6.68 -2.37
CA LEU A 163 8.58 -7.34 -1.07
C LEU A 163 8.32 -8.84 -1.19
N LEU A 164 7.41 -9.27 -2.06
CA LEU A 164 7.17 -10.69 -2.28
C LEU A 164 8.38 -11.40 -2.89
N GLU A 165 9.09 -10.77 -3.83
CA GLU A 165 10.33 -11.32 -4.40
C GLU A 165 11.39 -11.53 -3.32
N TRP A 166 11.52 -10.59 -2.38
CA TRP A 166 12.42 -10.74 -1.24
C TRP A 166 11.93 -11.83 -0.26
N VAL A 167 10.65 -11.84 0.12
CA VAL A 167 10.09 -12.82 1.08
C VAL A 167 10.28 -14.25 0.58
N LEU A 168 10.10 -14.45 -0.73
CA LEU A 168 10.19 -15.74 -1.38
C LEU A 168 11.62 -16.13 -1.77
N GLU A 169 12.61 -15.25 -1.52
CA GLU A 169 14.00 -15.43 -1.95
C GLU A 169 14.12 -15.71 -3.47
N ARG A 170 13.25 -15.07 -4.25
CA ARG A 170 13.18 -15.22 -5.71
C ARG A 170 13.56 -13.91 -6.40
N PRO A 171 14.86 -13.60 -6.53
CA PRO A 171 15.30 -12.50 -7.38
C PRO A 171 14.90 -12.78 -8.84
N ASN A 172 14.39 -11.75 -9.51
CA ASN A 172 13.71 -11.91 -10.79
C ASN A 172 14.70 -12.04 -11.96
N GLU A 173 14.78 -13.23 -12.58
CA GLU A 173 15.25 -13.40 -13.95
C GLU A 173 14.06 -13.79 -14.85
N GLY A 174 13.43 -12.80 -15.49
CA GLY A 174 12.39 -13.02 -16.51
C GLY A 174 10.93 -12.76 -16.10
N ARG A 175 9.99 -13.44 -16.77
CA ARG A 175 8.54 -13.28 -16.51
C ARG A 175 8.14 -14.10 -15.27
N PRO A 176 7.56 -13.49 -14.23
CA PRO A 176 7.10 -14.21 -13.05
C PRO A 176 6.05 -15.29 -13.37
N PRO A 177 6.04 -16.42 -12.64
CA PRO A 177 4.94 -17.40 -12.70
C PRO A 177 3.58 -16.75 -12.41
N ASP A 178 2.52 -17.27 -13.01
CA ASP A 178 1.18 -16.70 -12.85
C ASP A 178 0.69 -16.73 -11.39
N GLU A 179 1.04 -17.78 -10.63
CA GLU A 179 0.74 -17.91 -9.20
C GLU A 179 1.36 -16.78 -8.36
N LEU A 180 2.56 -16.31 -8.73
CA LEU A 180 3.20 -15.18 -8.04
C LEU A 180 2.55 -13.85 -8.46
N ARG A 181 2.13 -13.74 -9.72
CA ARG A 181 1.49 -12.53 -10.25
C ARG A 181 0.16 -12.25 -9.57
N THR A 182 -0.64 -13.26 -9.28
CA THR A 182 -1.94 -13.10 -8.60
C THR A 182 -1.80 -12.52 -7.18
N LEU A 183 -0.63 -12.62 -6.56
CA LEU A 183 -0.38 -12.09 -5.21
C LEU A 183 -0.11 -10.58 -5.16
N TYR A 184 0.35 -9.96 -6.27
CA TYR A 184 0.63 -8.51 -6.31
C TYR A 184 -0.18 -7.75 -7.36
N ASP A 185 -0.80 -8.42 -8.32
CA ASP A 185 -1.71 -7.84 -9.32
C ASP A 185 -3.14 -7.83 -8.76
N LEU A 186 -3.32 -7.12 -7.65
CA LEU A 186 -4.56 -7.12 -6.89
C LEU A 186 -5.72 -6.50 -7.70
N PRO A 187 -6.94 -7.04 -7.58
CA PRO A 187 -8.10 -6.45 -8.24
C PRO A 187 -8.40 -5.06 -7.68
N VAL A 188 -8.57 -4.08 -8.56
CA VAL A 188 -9.10 -2.77 -8.19
C VAL A 188 -10.55 -2.94 -7.76
N GLN A 189 -10.85 -2.51 -6.54
CA GLN A 189 -12.15 -2.66 -5.91
C GLN A 189 -13.03 -1.42 -6.06
N ARG A 190 -12.45 -0.22 -5.94
CA ARG A 190 -13.17 1.05 -6.13
C ARG A 190 -12.28 2.20 -6.58
N PHE A 191 -12.92 3.20 -7.19
CA PHE A 191 -12.35 4.54 -7.44
C PHE A 191 -13.17 5.58 -6.67
N ALA A 192 -12.52 6.49 -5.96
CA ALA A 192 -13.19 7.67 -5.38
C ALA A 192 -12.68 8.95 -6.05
N PHE A 193 -13.57 9.92 -6.28
CA PHE A 193 -13.26 11.18 -6.98
C PHE A 193 -13.51 12.38 -6.06
N ASN A 194 -12.42 13.01 -5.62
CA ASN A 194 -12.26 14.31 -4.92
C ASN A 194 -10.82 14.41 -4.37
N SER A 195 -10.23 13.25 -4.12
CA SER A 195 -8.83 12.88 -4.32
C SER A 195 -8.82 11.71 -5.32
N PHE A 196 -7.69 11.25 -5.85
CA PHE A 196 -7.68 10.03 -6.64
C PHE A 196 -7.32 8.86 -5.73
N GLU A 197 -8.34 8.10 -5.35
CA GLU A 197 -8.19 6.89 -4.53
C GLU A 197 -8.41 5.65 -5.39
N VAL A 198 -7.51 4.67 -5.22
CA VAL A 198 -7.71 3.30 -5.70
C VAL A 198 -7.63 2.38 -4.49
N ALA A 199 -8.70 1.64 -4.25
CA ALA A 199 -8.69 0.56 -3.28
C ALA A 199 -8.51 -0.78 -3.98
N PHE A 200 -7.74 -1.67 -3.36
CA PHE A 200 -7.44 -3.00 -3.87
C PHE A 200 -8.03 -4.04 -2.92
N GLY A 201 -8.75 -5.00 -3.49
CA GLY A 201 -9.38 -6.09 -2.75
C GLY A 201 -8.48 -7.33 -2.71
N SER A 202 -8.82 -8.28 -1.83
CA SER A 202 -8.25 -9.63 -1.92
C SER A 202 -8.71 -10.30 -3.23
N PRO A 203 -7.80 -10.91 -4.00
CA PRO A 203 -8.15 -11.95 -4.98
C PRO A 203 -9.06 -13.03 -4.38
N SER A 204 -9.90 -13.63 -5.23
CA SER A 204 -10.71 -14.79 -4.85
C SER A 204 -9.84 -16.04 -4.63
N GLY A 205 -10.05 -16.80 -3.54
CA GLY A 205 -9.32 -18.04 -3.22
C GLY A 205 -8.46 -17.94 -1.95
N THR A 206 -7.40 -18.75 -1.85
CA THR A 206 -6.43 -18.72 -0.73
C THR A 206 -5.41 -17.58 -0.91
N PHE A 207 -5.88 -16.34 -0.77
CA PHE A 207 -5.03 -15.15 -0.77
C PHE A 207 -4.29 -14.94 0.57
N ASP A 208 -4.61 -15.73 1.59
CA ASP A 208 -4.04 -15.61 2.92
C ASP A 208 -2.88 -16.61 3.10
N SER A 209 -1.64 -16.12 2.91
CA SER A 209 -0.41 -16.91 3.08
C SER A 209 0.55 -16.23 4.06
N GLU A 210 1.39 -17.02 4.74
CA GLU A 210 2.40 -16.50 5.68
C GLU A 210 3.39 -15.55 4.98
N GLU A 211 3.72 -15.82 3.72
CA GLU A 211 4.60 -14.98 2.91
C GLU A 211 3.95 -13.62 2.62
N LEU A 212 2.67 -13.59 2.28
CA LEU A 212 1.95 -12.34 2.04
C LEU A 212 1.83 -11.52 3.33
N ARG A 213 1.52 -12.17 4.46
CA ARG A 213 1.48 -11.51 5.78
C ARG A 213 2.83 -10.91 6.14
N ARG A 214 3.93 -11.62 5.87
CA ARG A 214 5.30 -11.11 6.07
C ARG A 214 5.58 -9.91 5.17
N ALA A 215 5.20 -9.97 3.89
CA ALA A 215 5.36 -8.83 2.97
C ALA A 215 4.55 -7.61 3.41
N ALA A 216 3.29 -7.79 3.83
CA ALA A 216 2.45 -6.73 4.36
C ALA A 216 3.06 -6.06 5.60
N ASN A 217 3.58 -6.84 6.56
CA ASN A 217 4.25 -6.32 7.74
C ASN A 217 5.51 -5.49 7.40
N LEU A 218 6.28 -5.92 6.40
CA LEU A 218 7.47 -5.20 5.95
C LEU A 218 7.13 -3.91 5.21
N LEU A 219 6.05 -3.92 4.41
CA LEU A 219 5.52 -2.72 3.80
C LEU A 219 5.13 -1.72 4.88
N GLN A 220 4.30 -2.13 5.84
CA GLN A 220 3.87 -1.27 6.95
C GLN A 220 5.08 -0.67 7.68
N LYS A 221 6.08 -1.51 8.01
CA LYS A 221 7.31 -1.07 8.68
C LYS A 221 8.05 0.02 7.89
N GLY A 222 8.18 -0.14 6.58
CA GLY A 222 8.83 0.84 5.71
C GLY A 222 8.05 2.15 5.58
N LEU A 223 6.72 2.08 5.45
CA LEU A 223 5.85 3.25 5.35
C LEU A 223 5.84 4.03 6.67
N ALA A 224 5.64 3.35 7.81
CA ALA A 224 5.66 3.94 9.15
C ALA A 224 7.01 4.61 9.45
N TRP A 225 8.12 3.97 9.10
CA TRP A 225 9.43 4.59 9.26
C TRP A 225 9.57 5.84 8.40
N ALA A 226 9.06 5.84 7.17
CA ALA A 226 9.21 6.95 6.24
C ALA A 226 8.28 8.15 6.55
N SER A 227 7.14 7.91 7.19
CA SER A 227 6.18 8.92 7.64
C SER A 227 6.55 9.56 8.99
N ASP A 228 7.33 8.85 9.82
CA ASP A 228 7.87 9.36 11.07
C ASP A 228 8.87 10.54 10.84
N ASP A 229 9.13 11.34 11.87
CA ASP A 229 10.15 12.40 11.88
C ASP A 229 11.48 11.95 12.53
N ASN A 230 11.53 10.73 13.06
CA ASN A 230 12.72 10.19 13.73
C ASN A 230 13.95 10.03 12.79
N GLU A 231 15.16 10.29 13.30
CA GLU A 231 16.39 10.20 12.49
C GLU A 231 17.04 8.80 12.46
N HIS A 232 16.49 7.84 13.19
CA HIS A 232 17.07 6.51 13.30
C HIS A 232 17.01 5.73 11.97
N PRO A 233 18.06 4.95 11.64
CA PRO A 233 18.03 4.03 10.51
C PRO A 233 16.84 3.07 10.58
N LEU A 234 16.35 2.66 9.41
CA LEU A 234 15.31 1.63 9.34
C LEU A 234 15.85 0.32 9.92
N SER A 235 15.21 -0.20 10.97
CA SER A 235 15.55 -1.51 11.52
C SER A 235 15.21 -2.61 10.50
N ALA A 236 16.13 -3.55 10.27
CA ALA A 236 15.95 -4.73 9.44
C ALA A 236 16.93 -5.83 9.89
N VAL A 237 16.64 -7.08 9.57
CA VAL A 237 17.46 -8.26 9.83
C VAL A 237 18.74 -8.25 9.00
N SER A 238 18.70 -7.68 7.79
CA SER A 238 19.88 -7.50 6.92
C SER A 238 19.80 -6.22 6.10
N ASP A 239 20.92 -5.81 5.51
CA ASP A 239 20.96 -4.67 4.58
C ASP A 239 20.17 -4.96 3.29
N ASP A 240 20.09 -6.23 2.86
CA ASP A 240 19.27 -6.66 1.73
C ASP A 240 17.77 -6.53 2.02
N GLU A 241 17.31 -6.95 3.21
CA GLU A 241 15.93 -6.73 3.65
C GLU A 241 15.63 -5.23 3.76
N ARG A 242 16.56 -4.45 4.35
CA ARG A 242 16.41 -3.00 4.46
C ARG A 242 16.27 -2.35 3.10
N SER A 243 17.11 -2.76 2.14
CA SER A 243 17.07 -2.30 0.77
C SER A 243 15.72 -2.63 0.11
N ALA A 244 15.22 -3.86 0.25
CA ALA A 244 13.92 -4.28 -0.27
C ALA A 244 12.75 -3.44 0.30
N ILE A 245 12.74 -3.24 1.62
CA ILE A 245 11.73 -2.39 2.29
C ILE A 245 11.76 -0.97 1.74
N LEU A 246 12.96 -0.36 1.67
CA LEU A 246 13.11 1.02 1.21
C LEU A 246 12.75 1.19 -0.27
N HIS A 247 13.10 0.23 -1.12
CA HIS A 247 12.73 0.24 -2.54
C HIS A 247 11.21 0.10 -2.74
N ALA A 248 10.54 -0.73 -1.95
CA ALA A 248 9.09 -0.86 -1.97
C ALA A 248 8.39 0.41 -1.49
N ALA A 249 8.78 0.94 -0.33
CA ALA A 249 8.22 2.18 0.22
C ALA A 249 8.44 3.37 -0.73
N LEU A 250 9.58 3.43 -1.43
CA LEU A 250 9.87 4.48 -2.41
C LEU A 250 8.84 4.56 -3.54
N GLN A 251 8.24 3.43 -3.95
CA GLN A 251 7.21 3.42 -5.00
C GLN A 251 5.97 4.18 -4.56
N LEU A 252 5.59 4.08 -3.28
CA LEU A 252 4.38 4.69 -2.72
C LEU A 252 4.55 6.15 -2.31
N THR A 253 5.78 6.68 -2.31
CA THR A 253 5.99 8.10 -2.02
C THR A 253 5.64 9.02 -3.20
N PRO A 254 5.12 10.25 -2.94
CA PRO A 254 4.89 11.24 -3.99
C PRO A 254 6.15 11.47 -4.84
N PRO A 255 6.05 11.51 -6.18
CA PRO A 255 7.17 11.90 -7.03
C PRO A 255 7.78 13.25 -6.63
N SER A 256 9.05 13.47 -6.95
CA SER A 256 9.78 14.68 -6.58
C SER A 256 9.20 15.97 -7.20
N SER A 257 8.46 15.83 -8.30
CA SER A 257 7.79 16.90 -9.02
C SER A 257 6.43 16.42 -9.54
N GLY A 258 5.59 17.35 -9.99
CA GLY A 258 4.27 17.05 -10.54
C GLY A 258 3.12 17.27 -9.56
N PRO A 259 1.92 16.79 -9.92
CA PRO A 259 0.66 17.15 -9.26
C PRO A 259 0.42 16.43 -7.92
N ILE A 260 1.15 15.36 -7.65
CA ILE A 260 1.01 14.57 -6.41
C ILE A 260 1.93 15.20 -5.37
N CYS A 261 1.34 15.67 -4.28
CA CYS A 261 2.06 16.26 -3.16
C CYS A 261 2.12 15.30 -1.97
N GLU A 262 1.05 14.52 -1.79
CA GLU A 262 0.88 13.59 -0.68
C GLU A 262 0.25 12.29 -1.18
N VAL A 263 0.63 11.18 -0.55
CA VAL A 263 0.02 9.87 -0.75
C VAL A 263 -0.35 9.33 0.63
N GLU A 264 -1.62 8.99 0.81
CA GLU A 264 -2.13 8.33 2.01
C GLU A 264 -2.34 6.84 1.71
N ILE A 265 -1.77 5.98 2.54
CA ILE A 265 -1.90 4.52 2.45
C ILE A 265 -2.69 4.00 3.66
N SER A 266 -3.73 3.20 3.42
CA SER A 266 -4.57 2.63 4.47
C SER A 266 -5.09 1.24 4.07
N GLY A 267 -5.87 0.56 4.93
CA GLY A 267 -6.43 -0.77 4.66
C GLY A 267 -6.10 -1.78 5.77
N THR A 268 -6.56 -3.03 5.62
CA THR A 268 -6.38 -4.06 6.67
C THR A 268 -4.92 -4.44 6.92
N TRP A 269 -4.03 -4.19 5.96
CA TRP A 269 -2.58 -4.37 6.17
C TRP A 269 -1.95 -3.30 7.07
N MET A 270 -2.61 -2.16 7.31
CA MET A 270 -2.08 -1.06 8.11
C MET A 270 -2.69 -1.05 9.52
N SER A 271 -2.06 -1.79 10.43
CA SER A 271 -2.56 -2.01 11.81
C SER A 271 -2.52 -0.78 12.74
N GLY A 272 -1.87 0.32 12.33
CA GLY A 272 -1.70 1.55 13.13
C GLY A 272 -2.52 2.75 12.65
N GLY A 273 -3.36 2.58 11.62
CA GLY A 273 -4.04 3.69 10.93
C GLY A 273 -3.36 4.09 9.61
N PRO A 274 -3.84 5.15 8.96
CA PRO A 274 -3.33 5.57 7.66
C PRO A 274 -1.91 6.16 7.75
N GLU A 275 -1.03 5.77 6.84
CA GLU A 275 0.30 6.32 6.69
C GLU A 275 0.31 7.45 5.65
N LEU A 276 0.69 8.66 6.06
CA LEU A 276 0.77 9.82 5.17
C LEU A 276 2.21 10.04 4.70
N LEU A 277 2.44 9.94 3.40
CA LEU A 277 3.74 10.11 2.77
C LEU A 277 3.79 11.41 1.98
N THR A 278 4.81 12.22 2.28
CA THR A 278 5.09 13.47 1.57
C THR A 278 6.37 13.37 0.75
N ARG A 279 6.75 14.44 0.05
CA ARG A 279 8.08 14.53 -0.61
C ARG A 279 9.24 14.49 0.39
N VAL A 280 9.02 14.76 1.67
CA VAL A 280 10.03 14.58 2.73
C VAL A 280 10.36 13.10 2.90
N ALA A 281 9.33 12.24 3.02
CA ALA A 281 9.48 10.80 3.09
C ALA A 281 10.31 10.24 1.91
N ARG A 282 10.03 10.70 0.69
CA ARG A 282 10.81 10.32 -0.51
C ARG A 282 12.30 10.67 -0.40
N ARG A 283 12.62 11.87 0.09
CA ARG A 283 14.00 12.33 0.28
C ARG A 283 14.70 11.49 1.34
N ARG A 284 14.02 11.20 2.43
CA ARG A 284 14.52 10.37 3.54
C ARG A 284 14.85 8.95 3.07
N ILE A 285 13.92 8.27 2.40
CA ILE A 285 14.14 6.93 1.83
C ILE A 285 15.34 6.93 0.86
N ARG A 286 15.42 7.92 -0.05
CA ARG A 286 16.55 8.03 -0.98
C ARG A 286 17.87 8.28 -0.28
N SER A 287 17.89 9.04 0.81
CA SER A 287 19.10 9.26 1.61
C SER A 287 19.56 7.96 2.27
N GLU A 288 18.65 7.17 2.81
CA GLU A 288 18.97 5.90 3.46
C GLU A 288 19.43 4.85 2.44
N LEU A 289 18.77 4.75 1.27
CA LEU A 289 19.24 3.91 0.17
C LEU A 289 20.65 4.31 -0.30
N ARG A 290 20.97 5.61 -0.34
CA ARG A 290 22.32 6.08 -0.67
C ARG A 290 23.34 5.69 0.40
N ARG A 291 22.98 5.66 1.68
CA ARG A 291 23.85 5.18 2.77
C ARG A 291 24.10 3.67 2.68
N LEU A 292 23.10 2.89 2.30
CA LEU A 292 23.27 1.47 2.01
C LEU A 292 24.16 1.23 0.78
N GLN A 293 24.11 2.15 -0.19
CA GLN A 293 24.94 2.11 -1.39
C GLN A 293 26.31 2.76 -1.24
N SER A 294 26.59 3.50 -0.17
CA SER A 294 27.81 4.29 -0.06
C SER A 294 29.05 3.39 0.10
N GLU A 295 29.63 3.12 -1.06
CA GLU A 295 31.03 2.90 -1.37
C GLU A 295 31.95 3.72 -0.44
N HIS A 296 32.75 3.04 0.38
CA HIS A 296 33.80 3.68 1.17
C HIS A 296 35.11 3.50 0.42
N VAL A 297 35.75 4.61 0.02
CA VAL A 297 37.13 4.58 -0.46
C VAL A 297 38.01 4.24 0.74
N VAL A 298 38.67 3.10 0.68
CA VAL A 298 39.56 2.62 1.73
C VAL A 298 40.97 2.53 1.19
N ARG A 299 41.95 2.85 2.05
CA ARG A 299 43.37 2.58 1.82
C ARG A 299 43.80 1.55 2.84
N LEU A 300 44.11 0.35 2.37
CA LEU A 300 44.54 -0.77 3.20
C LEU A 300 46.00 -1.09 2.88
N VAL A 301 46.80 -1.38 3.91
CA VAL A 301 48.18 -1.84 3.74
C VAL A 301 48.27 -3.27 4.24
N GLY A 302 48.89 -4.17 3.49
CA GLY A 302 49.03 -5.57 3.87
C GLY A 302 49.92 -6.34 2.91
N ARG A 303 49.88 -7.67 2.96
CA ARG A 303 50.54 -8.57 2.00
C ARG A 303 49.52 -9.40 1.26
N ILE A 304 49.79 -9.72 0.00
CA ILE A 304 48.91 -10.61 -0.76
C ILE A 304 49.20 -12.04 -0.31
N GLY A 305 48.20 -12.72 0.24
CA GLY A 305 48.36 -14.08 0.77
C GLY A 305 47.94 -15.19 -0.20
N GLU A 306 47.00 -14.89 -1.10
CA GLU A 306 46.48 -15.79 -2.13
C GLU A 306 46.05 -14.98 -3.34
N VAL A 307 46.26 -15.51 -4.56
CA VAL A 307 45.83 -14.90 -5.83
C VAL A 307 45.10 -15.95 -6.67
N ASP A 308 43.91 -15.60 -7.14
CA ASP A 308 43.12 -16.33 -8.13
C ASP A 308 43.20 -15.58 -9.46
N ARG A 309 43.97 -16.14 -10.39
CA ARG A 309 44.25 -15.54 -11.70
C ARG A 309 43.10 -15.69 -12.68
N ASP A 310 42.23 -16.68 -12.48
CA ASP A 310 41.09 -16.93 -13.36
C ASP A 310 39.93 -15.97 -13.05
N ASN A 311 39.77 -15.60 -11.78
CA ASN A 311 38.70 -14.72 -11.32
C ASN A 311 39.15 -13.29 -10.98
N PHE A 312 40.44 -12.96 -11.20
CA PHE A 312 41.05 -11.67 -10.83
C PHE A 312 40.75 -11.25 -9.38
N THR A 313 40.94 -12.19 -8.44
CA THR A 313 40.73 -11.92 -7.01
C THR A 313 41.96 -12.27 -6.18
N PHE A 314 42.13 -11.60 -5.04
CA PHE A 314 43.19 -11.93 -4.08
C PHE A 314 42.74 -11.78 -2.63
N ILE A 315 43.52 -12.30 -1.70
CA ILE A 315 43.33 -12.10 -0.26
C ILE A 315 44.46 -11.24 0.30
N LEU A 316 44.13 -10.05 0.81
CA LEU A 316 45.04 -9.19 1.55
C LEU A 316 45.09 -9.63 3.02
N ARG A 317 46.29 -9.97 3.51
CA ARG A 317 46.56 -10.43 4.88
C ARG A 317 47.50 -9.47 5.60
N GLY A 318 47.58 -9.59 6.92
CA GLY A 318 48.52 -8.79 7.73
C GLY A 318 48.25 -7.29 7.64
N THR A 319 46.97 -6.90 7.57
CA THR A 319 46.59 -5.49 7.61
C THR A 319 46.81 -4.89 8.99
N ASP A 320 46.95 -3.57 9.07
CA ASP A 320 47.15 -2.87 10.34
C ASP A 320 45.97 -3.08 11.32
N GLU A 321 44.78 -3.40 10.79
CA GLU A 321 43.57 -3.73 11.55
C GLU A 321 43.46 -5.24 11.90
N GLY A 322 44.41 -6.07 11.48
CA GLY A 322 44.41 -7.52 11.70
C GLY A 322 43.35 -8.29 10.91
N THR A 323 42.56 -7.61 10.08
CA THR A 323 41.46 -8.20 9.28
C THR A 323 41.97 -8.59 7.90
N GLN A 324 41.50 -9.73 7.36
CA GLN A 324 41.79 -10.14 5.99
C GLN A 324 40.71 -9.61 5.04
N TYR A 325 41.12 -9.10 3.87
CA TYR A 325 40.19 -8.54 2.89
C TYR A 325 40.29 -9.29 1.58
N ARG A 326 39.15 -9.57 0.95
CA ARG A 326 39.11 -10.10 -0.42
C ARG A 326 39.07 -8.94 -1.42
N GLY A 327 40.13 -8.82 -2.22
CA GLY A 327 40.25 -7.85 -3.30
C GLY A 327 39.81 -8.42 -4.64
N VAL A 328 39.21 -7.57 -5.47
CA VAL A 328 38.92 -7.81 -6.89
C VAL A 328 39.68 -6.73 -7.67
N PHE A 329 40.39 -7.13 -8.72
CA PHE A 329 41.20 -6.23 -9.54
C PHE A 329 40.88 -6.43 -11.03
N GLU A 330 41.26 -5.45 -11.86
CA GLU A 330 41.13 -5.55 -13.32
C GLU A 330 42.31 -6.34 -13.90
N GLU A 331 42.10 -7.01 -15.05
CA GLU A 331 43.12 -7.83 -15.72
C GLU A 331 44.46 -7.08 -15.96
N GLU A 332 44.39 -5.77 -16.22
CA GLU A 332 45.57 -4.91 -16.41
C GLU A 332 46.51 -4.86 -15.18
N MET A 333 45.99 -5.14 -13.98
CA MET A 333 46.77 -5.18 -12.73
C MET A 333 47.32 -6.57 -12.41
N LEU A 334 47.05 -7.58 -13.25
CA LEU A 334 47.40 -8.97 -12.97
C LEU A 334 48.90 -9.16 -12.77
N ASP A 335 49.71 -8.57 -13.65
CA ASP A 335 51.17 -8.69 -13.58
C ASP A 335 51.69 -8.09 -12.25
N ASP A 336 51.26 -6.88 -11.90
CA ASP A 336 51.62 -6.23 -10.64
C ASP A 336 51.20 -7.05 -9.40
N VAL A 337 49.96 -7.56 -9.39
CA VAL A 337 49.42 -8.37 -8.29
C VAL A 337 50.19 -9.68 -8.13
N VAL A 338 50.53 -10.34 -9.24
CA VAL A 338 51.29 -11.59 -9.22
C VAL A 338 52.73 -11.36 -8.77
N ASP A 339 53.36 -10.27 -9.21
CA ASP A 339 54.71 -9.89 -8.79
C ASP A 339 54.74 -9.57 -7.29
N TYR A 340 53.82 -8.75 -6.79
CA TYR A 340 53.72 -8.45 -5.35
C TYR A 340 53.45 -9.70 -4.49
N PHE A 341 52.68 -10.66 -5.02
CA PHE A 341 52.47 -11.94 -4.37
C PHE A 341 53.74 -12.82 -4.36
N ALA A 342 54.44 -12.93 -5.49
CA ALA A 342 55.64 -13.74 -5.61
C ALA A 342 56.81 -13.21 -4.76
N GLU A 343 56.91 -11.89 -4.62
CA GLU A 343 57.94 -11.22 -3.83
C GLU A 343 57.57 -11.07 -2.34
N ASP A 344 56.38 -11.52 -1.93
CA ASP A 344 55.82 -11.36 -0.57
C ASP A 344 55.92 -9.91 -0.05
N ARG A 345 55.74 -8.93 -0.94
CA ARG A 345 55.88 -7.50 -0.65
C ARG A 345 54.68 -6.95 0.12
N ARG A 346 54.92 -5.99 1.01
CA ARG A 346 53.84 -5.16 1.57
C ARG A 346 53.36 -4.19 0.50
N VAL A 347 52.05 -4.17 0.30
CA VAL A 347 51.35 -3.34 -0.68
C VAL A 347 50.37 -2.41 0.00
N ALA A 348 50.21 -1.22 -0.56
CA ALA A 348 49.11 -0.31 -0.29
C ALA A 348 48.06 -0.47 -1.40
N VAL A 349 46.85 -0.84 -1.00
CA VAL A 349 45.68 -1.02 -1.87
C VAL A 349 44.72 0.13 -1.62
N VAL A 350 44.42 0.89 -2.66
CA VAL A 350 43.36 1.91 -2.65
C VAL A 350 42.22 1.41 -3.51
N GLY A 351 41.03 1.39 -2.94
CA GLY A 351 39.86 0.86 -3.63
C GLY A 351 38.57 1.23 -2.92
N VAL A 352 37.48 0.69 -3.45
CA VAL A 352 36.14 0.91 -2.94
C VAL A 352 35.63 -0.35 -2.27
N HIS A 353 35.19 -0.24 -1.03
CA HIS A 353 34.49 -1.32 -0.36
C HIS A 353 33.02 -1.32 -0.75
N ARG A 354 32.57 -2.39 -1.44
CA ARG A 354 31.20 -2.58 -1.88
C ARG A 354 30.79 -4.04 -1.72
N ALA A 355 29.64 -4.26 -1.06
CA ALA A 355 29.08 -5.61 -0.85
C ALA A 355 30.08 -6.64 -0.28
N GLY A 356 30.90 -6.24 0.70
CA GLY A 356 31.89 -7.11 1.36
C GLY A 356 33.14 -7.44 0.53
N ARG A 357 33.32 -6.79 -0.62
CA ARG A 357 34.50 -6.92 -1.48
C ARG A 357 35.21 -5.57 -1.62
N LEU A 358 36.52 -5.61 -1.71
CA LEU A 358 37.34 -4.47 -2.07
C LEU A 358 37.56 -4.46 -3.58
N TYR A 359 36.98 -3.49 -4.29
CA TYR A 359 37.26 -3.27 -5.70
C TYR A 359 38.49 -2.37 -5.81
N VAL A 360 39.60 -2.93 -6.26
CA VAL A 360 40.90 -2.27 -6.29
C VAL A 360 40.95 -1.30 -7.46
N ALA A 361 41.28 -0.05 -7.16
CA ALA A 361 41.53 0.97 -8.16
C ALA A 361 43.04 1.13 -8.41
N VAL A 362 43.84 1.04 -7.34
CA VAL A 362 45.29 1.15 -7.40
C VAL A 362 45.92 0.19 -6.40
N ILE A 363 46.95 -0.52 -6.85
CA ILE A 363 47.87 -1.28 -5.99
C ILE A 363 49.30 -0.76 -6.19
N SER A 364 50.03 -0.58 -5.10
CA SER A 364 51.43 -0.17 -5.17
C SER A 364 52.24 -0.77 -4.03
N ALA A 365 53.55 -0.87 -4.19
CA ALA A 365 54.45 -1.14 -3.09
C ALA A 365 54.27 -0.10 -1.96
N ASP A 366 54.29 -0.53 -0.71
CA ASP A 366 54.22 0.38 0.44
C ASP A 366 55.58 1.05 0.65
N ALA A 367 55.67 2.34 0.31
CA ALA A 367 56.92 3.13 0.36
C ALA A 367 57.55 3.25 1.76
N LYS A 368 56.86 2.81 2.82
CA LYS A 368 57.41 2.74 4.19
C LYS A 368 58.24 1.48 4.46
N ALA A 369 58.20 0.46 3.59
CA ALA A 369 58.91 -0.80 3.78
C ALA A 369 60.33 -0.84 3.19
N GLU A 370 60.74 0.15 2.39
CA GLU A 370 62.08 0.21 1.78
C GLU A 370 63.14 0.92 2.66
N GLY A 371 62.85 1.10 3.95
CA GLY A 371 63.66 1.89 4.89
C GLY A 371 64.12 1.18 6.17
N GLU A 372 64.06 -0.15 6.24
CA GLU A 372 64.67 -0.94 7.33
C GLU A 372 65.74 -1.91 6.80
#